data_AF-A0A2V5WVI4-F1
#
_entry.id   AF-A0A2V5WVI4-F1
#
_cell.length_a   1.000
_cell.length_b   1.000
_cell.length_c   1.000
_cell.angle_alpha   90.00
_cell.angle_beta   90.00
_cell.angle_gamma   90.00
#
_symmetry.space_group_name_H-M   'P 1'
#
loop_
_entity.id
_entity.type
_entity.pdbx_description
1 polymer ?
#
loop_
_entity_poly.entity_id
_entity_poly.type
_entity_poly.pdbx_seq_one_letter_code
_entity_poly.pdbx_strand_id
1 'polypeptide(L)'
;MNRAQALVAGLRASSLSAQRVIHEFRRAGAVSPRMAQRFRALSPEEEDAFIYLISIGVIKQPKRGRFYLDEKSLLHLWLWSG
;
A
#
# COMPACT_ATOMS: atom_id res chain seq x y z
N MET A 1 2.90 22.24 12.41
CA MET A 1 2.14 21.45 11.42
C MET A 1 0.95 20.82 12.11
N ASN A 2 -0.26 20.99 11.56
CA ASN A 2 -1.49 20.47 12.17
C ASN A 2 -1.69 18.98 11.79
N ARG A 3 -2.23 18.13 12.68
CA ARG A 3 -2.41 16.67 12.42
C ARG A 3 -3.17 16.39 11.11
N ALA A 4 -4.18 17.20 10.81
CA ALA A 4 -4.94 17.12 9.57
C ALA A 4 -4.10 17.45 8.32
N GLN A 5 -3.14 18.38 8.42
CA GLN A 5 -2.24 18.71 7.32
C GLN A 5 -1.20 17.62 7.08
N ALA A 6 -0.72 16.94 8.13
CA ALA A 6 0.11 15.75 8.01
C ALA A 6 -0.66 14.57 7.41
N LEU A 7 -1.95 14.42 7.77
CA LEU A 7 -2.82 13.40 7.19
C LEU A 7 -3.10 13.67 5.70
N VAL A 8 -3.36 14.93 5.32
CA VAL A 8 -3.61 15.34 3.92
C VAL A 8 -2.34 15.34 3.07
N ALA A 9 -1.20 15.75 3.63
CA ALA A 9 0.11 15.63 2.97
C ALA A 9 0.54 14.16 2.86
N GLY A 10 0.26 13.34 3.89
CA GLY A 10 0.36 11.88 3.85
C GLY A 10 -0.55 11.30 2.78
N LEU A 11 -1.80 11.75 2.65
CA LEU A 11 -2.73 11.34 1.60
C LEU A 11 -2.24 11.74 0.19
N ARG A 12 -1.70 12.95 -0.01
CA ARG A 12 -1.19 13.39 -1.32
C ARG A 12 0.17 12.78 -1.69
N ALA A 13 1.11 12.68 -0.77
CA ALA A 13 2.37 11.97 -0.97
C ALA A 13 2.15 10.45 -1.09
N SER A 14 1.12 9.92 -0.42
CA SER A 14 0.68 8.54 -0.59
C SER A 14 0.12 8.26 -1.98
N SER A 15 -0.37 9.24 -2.75
CA SER A 15 -0.95 8.91 -4.06
C SER A 15 0.10 8.34 -5.02
N LEU A 16 1.23 9.04 -5.26
CA LEU A 16 2.25 8.58 -6.20
C LEU A 16 3.09 7.43 -5.61
N SER A 17 3.51 7.53 -4.35
CA SER A 17 4.28 6.45 -3.71
C SER A 17 3.43 5.20 -3.50
N ALA A 18 2.18 5.30 -3.04
CA ALA A 18 1.32 4.12 -2.91
C ALA A 18 0.92 3.55 -4.29
N GLN A 19 0.73 4.37 -5.32
CA GLN A 19 0.55 3.86 -6.68
C GLN A 19 1.77 3.08 -7.15
N ARG A 20 3.00 3.54 -6.85
CA ARG A 20 4.23 2.80 -7.15
C ARG A 20 4.29 1.48 -6.40
N VAL A 21 4.03 1.48 -5.09
CA VAL A 21 3.97 0.24 -4.30
C VAL A 21 2.93 -0.72 -4.89
N ILE A 22 1.69 -0.27 -5.13
CA ILE A 22 0.62 -1.08 -5.74
C ILE A 22 1.07 -1.63 -7.10
N HIS A 23 1.69 -0.79 -7.93
CA HIS A 23 2.19 -1.19 -9.24
C HIS A 23 3.27 -2.28 -9.12
N GLU A 24 4.21 -2.14 -8.20
CA GLU A 24 5.26 -3.15 -7.98
C GLU A 24 4.69 -4.49 -7.51
N PHE A 25 3.70 -4.48 -6.60
CA PHE A 25 3.02 -5.71 -6.19
C PHE A 25 2.28 -6.37 -7.35
N ARG A 26 1.58 -5.60 -8.19
CA ARG A 26 0.93 -6.12 -9.41
C ARG A 26 1.92 -6.68 -10.40
N ARG A 27 2.98 -5.92 -10.70
CA ARG A 27 4.05 -6.30 -11.63
C ARG A 27 4.75 -7.58 -11.21
N ALA A 28 4.95 -7.78 -9.91
CA ALA A 28 5.53 -9.00 -9.37
C ALA A 28 4.53 -10.16 -9.20
N GLY A 29 3.24 -9.95 -9.49
CA GLY A 29 2.19 -10.95 -9.32
C GLY A 29 1.82 -11.22 -7.86
N ALA A 30 2.28 -10.41 -6.91
CA ALA A 30 2.02 -10.58 -5.49
C ALA A 30 0.62 -10.06 -5.11
N VAL A 31 -0.42 -10.63 -5.73
CA VAL A 31 -1.83 -10.23 -5.61
C VAL A 31 -2.69 -11.25 -4.86
N SER A 32 -2.05 -12.26 -4.26
CA SER A 32 -2.74 -13.29 -3.47
C SER A 32 -1.85 -13.84 -2.36
N PRO A 33 -2.41 -14.45 -1.31
CA PRO A 33 -1.62 -15.02 -0.21
C PRO A 33 -0.57 -16.04 -0.66
N ARG A 34 -0.86 -16.82 -1.71
CA ARG A 34 0.06 -17.83 -2.25
C ARG A 34 1.25 -17.22 -2.99
N MET A 35 1.05 -16.04 -3.57
CA MET A 35 2.07 -15.28 -4.31
C MET A 35 2.74 -14.21 -3.44
N ALA A 36 2.49 -14.23 -2.12
CA ALA A 36 3.03 -13.22 -1.22
C ALA A 36 4.57 -13.26 -1.19
N GLN A 37 5.17 -12.07 -1.25
CA GLN A 37 6.61 -11.90 -1.39
C GLN A 37 7.16 -10.85 -0.44
N ARG A 38 8.49 -10.76 -0.35
CA ARG A 38 9.14 -9.68 0.38
C ARG A 38 9.00 -8.38 -0.41
N PHE A 39 8.82 -7.28 0.31
CA PHE A 39 8.85 -5.94 -0.25
C PHE A 39 10.04 -5.18 0.32
N ARG A 40 10.72 -4.40 -0.53
CA ARG A 40 11.83 -3.55 -0.13
C ARG A 40 11.55 -2.17 -0.71
N ALA A 41 11.29 -1.20 0.17
CA ALA A 41 11.14 0.20 -0.22
C ALA A 41 12.47 0.74 -0.76
N LEU A 42 12.39 1.56 -1.80
CA LEU A 42 13.54 2.22 -2.42
C LEU A 42 13.76 3.63 -1.86
N SER A 43 12.77 4.20 -1.17
CA SER A 43 12.86 5.50 -0.48
C SER A 43 12.02 5.53 0.80
N PRO A 44 12.27 6.49 1.71
CA PRO A 44 11.45 6.67 2.91
C PRO A 44 9.97 6.92 2.60
N GLU A 45 9.67 7.66 1.52
CA GLU A 45 8.29 7.94 1.11
C GLU A 45 7.57 6.67 0.61
N GLU A 46 8.30 5.74 0.01
CA GLU A 46 7.77 4.44 -0.39
C GLU A 46 7.55 3.53 0.82
N GLU A 47 8.43 3.61 1.82
CA GLU A 47 8.25 2.91 3.10
C GLU A 47 7.01 3.42 3.85
N ASP A 48 6.84 4.73 3.96
CA ASP A 48 5.66 5.35 4.56
C ASP A 48 4.38 4.95 3.81
N ALA A 49 4.41 4.95 2.47
CA ALA A 49 3.29 4.52 1.65
C ALA A 49 2.97 3.03 1.84
N PHE A 50 4.00 2.17 1.94
CA PHE A 50 3.83 0.75 2.19
C PHE A 50 3.21 0.49 3.58
N ILE A 51 3.70 1.16 4.62
CA ILE A 51 3.14 1.08 5.98
C ILE A 51 1.69 1.57 6.00
N TYR A 52 1.40 2.66 5.30
CA TYR A 52 0.04 3.17 5.15
C TYR A 52 -0.88 2.16 4.46
N LEU A 53 -0.46 1.55 3.35
CA LEU A 53 -1.24 0.52 2.65
C LEU A 53 -1.49 -0.73 3.50
N ILE A 54 -0.58 -1.07 4.41
CA ILE A 54 -0.79 -2.12 5.42
C ILE A 54 -1.85 -1.68 6.43
N SER A 55 -1.75 -0.46 6.96
CA SER A 55 -2.65 0.02 8.02
C SER A 55 -4.11 0.11 7.55
N ILE A 56 -4.34 0.40 6.27
CA ILE A 56 -5.68 0.40 5.66
C ILE A 56 -6.10 -0.95 5.07
N GLY A 57 -5.28 -2.00 5.21
CA GLY A 57 -5.62 -3.37 4.80
C GLY A 57 -5.63 -3.64 3.29
N VAL A 58 -5.00 -2.76 2.50
CA VAL A 58 -4.78 -2.96 1.05
C VAL A 58 -3.61 -3.91 0.82
N ILE A 59 -2.55 -3.81 1.62
CA ILE A 59 -1.47 -4.79 1.65
C ILE A 59 -1.64 -5.68 2.89
N LYS A 60 -1.55 -6.99 2.70
CA LYS A 60 -1.76 -7.99 3.77
C LYS A 60 -0.55 -8.87 3.94
N GLN A 61 -0.31 -9.31 5.18
CA GLN A 61 0.82 -10.15 5.57
C GLN A 61 0.36 -11.55 5.98
N PRO A 62 0.28 -12.53 5.07
CA PRO A 62 -0.17 -13.88 5.40
C PRO A 62 0.88 -14.68 6.18
N LYS A 63 2.16 -14.31 6.06
CA LYS A 63 3.28 -14.86 6.82
C LYS A 63 4.25 -13.73 7.16
N ARG A 64 4.92 -13.81 8.31
CA ARG A 64 5.88 -12.79 8.74
C ARG A 64 6.89 -12.47 7.63
N GLY A 65 6.95 -11.20 7.24
CA GLY A 65 7.83 -10.67 6.18
C GLY A 65 7.41 -10.97 4.74
N ARG A 66 6.24 -11.58 4.51
CA ARG A 66 5.68 -11.80 3.16
C ARG A 66 4.38 -11.02 3.03
N PHE A 67 4.23 -10.30 1.93
CA PHE A 67 3.12 -9.40 1.70
C PHE A 67 2.49 -9.67 0.35
N TYR A 68 1.19 -9.38 0.22
CA TYR A 68 0.51 -9.32 -1.06
C TYR A 68 -0.46 -8.13 -1.09
N LEU A 69 -0.73 -7.64 -2.29
CA LEU A 69 -1.77 -6.67 -2.58
C LEU A 69 -3.13 -7.38 -2.61
N ASP A 70 -4.04 -6.99 -1.74
CA ASP A 70 -5.43 -7.43 -1.81
C ASP A 70 -6.23 -6.51 -2.72
N GLU A 71 -6.41 -6.94 -3.97
CA GLU A 71 -7.14 -6.15 -4.97
C GLU A 71 -8.61 -5.94 -4.59
N LYS A 72 -9.21 -6.82 -3.78
CA LYS A 72 -10.59 -6.62 -3.30
C LYS A 72 -10.67 -5.43 -2.34
N SER A 73 -9.75 -5.35 -1.37
CA SER A 73 -9.65 -4.19 -0.47
C SER A 73 -9.39 -2.90 -1.26
N LEU A 74 -8.52 -2.96 -2.27
CA LEU A 74 -8.21 -1.80 -3.11
C LEU A 74 -9.43 -1.28 -3.87
N LEU A 75 -10.21 -2.19 -4.48
CA LEU A 75 -11.45 -1.83 -5.18
C LEU A 75 -12.50 -1.26 -4.23
N HIS A 76 -12.67 -1.86 -3.05
CA HIS A 76 -13.61 -1.39 -2.05
C HIS A 76 -13.28 0.04 -1.58
N LEU A 77 -11.99 0.35 -1.40
CA LEU A 77 -11.52 1.69 -1.05
C LEU A 77 -11.89 2.71 -2.13
N TRP A 78 -11.72 2.38 -3.41
CA TRP A 78 -12.04 3.28 -4.51
C TRP A 78 -13.55 3.53 -4.65
N LEU A 79 -14.37 2.49 -4.46
CA LEU A 79 -15.84 2.62 -4.55
C LEU A 79 -16.45 3.52 -3.47
N TRP A 80 -15.79 3.65 -2.32
CA TRP A 80 -16.24 4.50 -1.20
C TRP A 80 -15.56 5.89 -1.17
N SER A 81 -14.62 6.14 -2.09
CA SER A 81 -13.92 7.43 -2.23
C SER A 81 -14.40 8.24 -3.44
N GLY A 82 -15.41 7.73 -4.16
CA GLY A 82 -16.03 8.37 -5.33
C GLY A 82 -17.35 9.06 -5.03
#